data_AF-A0A4Q1AYU7-F1
#
_entry.id   AF-A0A4Q1AYU7-F1
#
_cell.length_a   1.000
_cell.length_b   1.000
_cell.length_c   1.000
_cell.angle_alpha   90.00
_cell.angle_beta   90.00
_cell.angle_gamma   90.00
#
_symmetry.space_group_name_H-M   'P 1'
#
loop_
_entity.id
_entity.type
_entity.pdbx_description
1 polymer ?
#
loop_
_entity_poly.entity_id
_entity_poly.type
_entity_poly.pdbx_seq_one_letter_code
_entity_poly.pdbx_strand_id
1 'polypeptide(L)'
;MGIFDISTQQKSYKIEKKDEVVKLLKEKLSTFSKETESTKSQLIFRKFKPSNLYLYYDLIVDIKAEKESFTLSFEGELQNVWILVVLIVLGILFTYGFGLIIVVLFTFLQKKVATKYIESTFEEIKKEINKE
;
A
#
# COMPACT_ATOMS: atom_id res chain seq x y z
N MET A 1 1.56 -3.99 -13.97
CA MET A 1 1.74 -2.96 -12.93
C MET A 1 1.60 -1.59 -13.58
N GLY A 2 0.58 -0.84 -13.18
CA GLY A 2 0.37 0.55 -13.56
C GLY A 2 1.41 1.48 -12.93
N ILE A 3 1.66 2.62 -13.57
CA ILE A 3 2.67 3.60 -13.13
C ILE A 3 2.38 4.18 -11.73
N PHE A 4 1.11 4.16 -11.31
CA PHE A 4 0.63 4.67 -10.03
C PHE A 4 0.39 3.56 -8.98
N ASP A 5 0.69 2.31 -9.32
CA ASP A 5 0.61 1.19 -8.38
C ASP A 5 1.77 1.26 -7.38
N ILE A 6 1.53 0.72 -6.20
CA ILE A 6 2.51 0.62 -5.13
C ILE A 6 3.25 -0.70 -5.29
N SER A 7 4.58 -0.66 -5.20
CA SER A 7 5.42 -1.85 -5.11
C SER A 7 6.57 -1.50 -4.17
N THR A 8 6.56 -2.07 -2.97
CA THR A 8 7.67 -1.93 -2.01
C THR A 8 7.99 -3.28 -1.39
N GLN A 9 9.27 -3.55 -1.15
CA GLN A 9 9.73 -4.77 -0.51
C GLN A 9 10.47 -4.40 0.77
N GLN A 10 9.99 -4.94 1.88
CA GLN A 10 10.59 -4.72 3.19
C GLN A 10 11.22 -6.02 3.66
N LYS A 11 12.55 -6.01 3.79
CA LYS A 11 13.31 -7.12 4.34
C LYS A 11 13.48 -6.93 5.83
N SER A 12 13.10 -7.94 6.61
CA SER A 12 13.46 -7.99 8.02
C SER A 12 14.47 -9.08 8.28
N TYR A 13 15.64 -8.63 8.75
CA TYR A 13 16.68 -9.46 9.33
C TYR A 13 16.39 -9.62 10.83
N LYS A 14 16.52 -10.84 11.36
CA LYS A 14 16.46 -11.15 12.80
C LYS A 14 15.13 -10.88 13.51
N ILE A 15 13.97 -11.17 12.91
CA ILE A 15 12.72 -11.27 13.69
C ILE A 15 12.37 -12.73 13.84
N GLU A 16 12.56 -13.27 15.03
CA GLU A 16 12.21 -14.65 15.38
C GLU A 16 10.69 -14.85 15.43
N LYS A 17 9.91 -13.77 15.59
CA LYS A 17 8.44 -13.77 15.73
C LYS A 17 7.71 -13.33 14.45
N LYS A 18 7.93 -14.04 13.33
CA LYS A 18 7.25 -13.79 12.05
C LYS A 18 5.72 -13.73 12.18
N ASP A 19 5.14 -14.66 12.92
CA ASP A 19 3.67 -14.76 13.06
C ASP A 19 3.07 -13.57 13.82
N GLU A 20 3.83 -12.99 14.76
CA GLU A 20 3.41 -11.82 15.52
C GLU A 20 3.43 -10.55 14.66
N VAL A 21 4.45 -10.37 13.81
CA VAL A 21 4.50 -9.30 12.79
C VAL A 21 3.28 -9.38 11.87
N VAL A 22 2.99 -10.57 11.35
CA VAL A 22 1.89 -10.78 10.39
C VAL A 22 0.55 -10.50 11.05
N LYS A 23 0.36 -10.90 12.31
CA LYS A 23 -0.84 -10.64 13.09
C LYS A 23 -1.07 -9.14 13.33
N LEU A 24 -0.05 -8.43 13.82
CA LEU A 24 -0.12 -6.99 14.06
C LEU A 24 -0.31 -6.19 12.77
N LEU A 25 0.35 -6.61 11.68
CA LEU A 25 0.18 -6.00 10.37
C LEU A 25 -1.26 -6.16 9.87
N LYS A 26 -1.83 -7.37 10.02
CA LYS A 26 -3.23 -7.62 9.69
C LYS A 26 -4.17 -6.73 10.50
N GLU A 27 -3.95 -6.61 11.81
CA GLU A 27 -4.77 -5.78 12.69
C GLU A 27 -4.72 -4.29 12.29
N LYS A 28 -3.52 -3.71 12.16
CA LYS A 28 -3.35 -2.30 11.79
C LYS A 28 -3.91 -2.00 10.38
N LEU A 29 -3.62 -2.82 9.38
CA LEU A 29 -4.07 -2.56 8.00
C LEU A 29 -5.56 -2.89 7.79
N SER A 30 -6.13 -3.83 8.55
CA SER A 30 -7.56 -4.14 8.49
C SER A 30 -8.43 -2.95 8.91
N THR A 31 -7.94 -2.10 9.82
CA THR A 31 -8.66 -0.91 10.29
C THR A 31 -8.92 0.10 9.17
N PHE A 32 -8.09 0.10 8.12
CA PHE A 32 -8.17 1.02 6.99
C PHE A 32 -8.63 0.36 5.69
N SER A 33 -9.09 -0.89 5.75
CA SER A 33 -9.60 -1.63 4.59
C SER A 33 -11.05 -2.06 4.80
N LYS A 34 -11.79 -2.23 3.71
CA LYS A 34 -13.20 -2.66 3.79
C LYS A 34 -13.35 -4.16 3.89
N GLU A 35 -12.47 -4.89 3.20
CA GLU A 35 -12.44 -6.34 3.19
C GLU A 35 -11.00 -6.79 3.41
N THR A 36 -10.81 -7.81 4.24
CA THR A 36 -9.51 -8.43 4.49
C THR A 36 -9.62 -9.92 4.26
N GLU A 37 -8.86 -10.43 3.31
CA GLU A 37 -8.70 -11.86 3.04
C GLU A 37 -7.30 -12.29 3.47
N SER A 38 -7.20 -13.50 4.03
CA SER A 38 -5.95 -14.03 4.55
C SER A 38 -5.76 -15.44 4.02
N THR A 39 -4.68 -15.62 3.26
CA THR A 39 -4.21 -16.91 2.76
C THR A 39 -2.94 -17.30 3.53
N LYS A 40 -2.51 -18.58 3.47
CA LYS A 40 -1.31 -19.09 4.17
C LYS A 40 -0.03 -18.28 3.94
N SER A 41 0.11 -17.60 2.81
CA SER A 41 1.29 -16.82 2.42
C SER A 41 1.00 -15.37 2.05
N GLN A 42 -0.28 -14.96 2.04
CA GLN A 42 -0.71 -13.67 1.51
C GLN A 42 -1.77 -13.04 2.40
N LEU A 43 -1.67 -11.72 2.59
CA LEU A 43 -2.75 -10.90 3.14
C LEU A 43 -3.25 -9.98 2.04
N ILE A 44 -4.57 -9.94 1.83
CA ILE A 44 -5.20 -9.09 0.82
C ILE A 44 -6.11 -8.12 1.55
N PHE A 45 -5.90 -6.84 1.35
CA PHE A 45 -6.68 -5.75 1.93
C PHE A 45 -7.33 -4.97 0.78
N ARG A 46 -8.64 -5.17 0.59
CA ARG A 46 -9.38 -4.48 -0.48
C ARG A 46 -9.87 -3.12 -0.04
N LYS A 47 -9.86 -2.17 -0.97
CA LYS A 47 -10.23 -0.77 -0.78
C LYS A 47 -9.53 -0.17 0.44
N PHE A 48 -8.24 -0.46 0.57
CA PHE A 48 -7.36 0.12 1.56
C PHE A 48 -7.24 1.63 1.32
N LYS A 49 -7.54 2.42 2.37
CA LYS A 49 -7.47 3.88 2.36
C LYS A 49 -7.18 4.41 3.77
N PRO A 50 -5.89 4.66 4.08
CA PRO A 50 -5.50 5.43 5.25
C PRO A 50 -6.09 6.83 5.23
N SER A 51 -6.20 7.46 6.39
CA SER A 51 -6.84 8.78 6.59
C SER A 51 -6.29 9.89 5.68
N ASN A 52 -5.00 9.81 5.33
CA ASN A 52 -4.29 10.82 4.52
C ASN A 52 -4.33 10.53 3.01
N LEU A 53 -5.04 9.48 2.59
CA LEU A 53 -5.22 9.11 1.19
C LEU A 53 -6.63 9.44 0.71
N TYR A 54 -6.72 9.85 -0.55
CA TYR A 54 -7.98 10.06 -1.25
C TYR A 54 -8.32 8.89 -2.16
N LEU A 55 -7.29 8.25 -2.73
CA LEU A 55 -7.40 7.10 -3.62
C LEU A 55 -7.40 5.79 -2.83
N TYR A 56 -8.20 4.84 -3.31
CA TYR A 56 -8.29 3.48 -2.80
C TYR A 56 -7.28 2.60 -3.52
N TYR A 57 -6.63 1.73 -2.75
CA TYR A 57 -5.73 0.70 -3.25
C TYR A 57 -6.22 -0.67 -2.81
N ASP A 58 -6.04 -1.69 -3.64
CA ASP A 58 -6.12 -3.08 -3.21
C ASP A 58 -4.70 -3.54 -2.90
N LEU A 59 -4.41 -3.75 -1.62
CA LEU A 59 -3.08 -4.06 -1.11
C LEU A 59 -2.93 -5.56 -0.91
N ILE A 60 -1.96 -6.16 -1.58
CA ILE A 60 -1.53 -7.54 -1.44
C ILE A 60 -0.19 -7.55 -0.72
N VAL A 61 -0.09 -8.34 0.35
CA VAL A 61 1.13 -8.53 1.13
C VAL A 61 1.57 -9.97 1.02
N ASP A 62 2.64 -10.20 0.26
CA ASP A 62 3.28 -11.50 0.10
C ASP A 62 4.35 -11.72 1.16
N ILE A 63 4.22 -12.82 1.90
CA ILE A 63 5.13 -13.18 2.97
C ILE A 63 6.08 -14.28 2.45
N LYS A 64 7.31 -13.91 2.10
CA LYS A 64 8.34 -14.86 1.66
C LYS A 64 9.28 -15.18 2.82
N ALA A 65 9.32 -16.44 3.25
CA ALA A 65 10.29 -16.91 4.21
C ALA A 65 11.62 -17.24 3.50
N GLU A 66 12.70 -16.66 3.99
CA GLU A 66 14.08 -17.01 3.65
C GLU A 66 14.73 -17.69 4.85
N LYS A 67 15.88 -18.36 4.67
CA LYS A 67 16.48 -19.24 5.69
C LYS A 67 16.76 -18.54 7.03
N GLU A 68 17.09 -17.25 7.04
CA GLU A 68 17.42 -16.46 8.25
C GLU A 68 16.68 -15.11 8.31
N SER A 69 15.75 -14.88 7.37
CA SER A 69 15.06 -13.61 7.18
C SER A 69 13.66 -13.85 6.65
N PHE A 70 12.78 -12.86 6.77
CA PHE A 70 11.55 -12.85 6.00
C PHE A 70 11.45 -11.55 5.22
N THR A 71 10.93 -11.67 4.01
CA THR A 71 10.69 -10.55 3.10
C THR A 71 9.19 -10.38 2.96
N LEU A 72 8.69 -9.18 3.30
CA LEU A 72 7.33 -8.77 2.98
C LEU A 72 7.36 -7.98 1.67
N SER A 73 6.65 -8.47 0.66
CA SER A 73 6.42 -7.73 -0.58
C SER A 73 5.02 -7.13 -0.52
N PHE A 74 4.93 -5.82 -0.68
CA PHE A 74 3.67 -5.07 -0.68
C PHE A 74 3.40 -4.61 -2.11
N GLU A 75 2.30 -5.06 -2.68
CA GLU A 75 1.80 -4.68 -3.99
C GLU A 75 0.44 -4.02 -3.82
N GLY A 76 0.26 -2.80 -4.31
CA GLY A 76 -0.99 -2.05 -4.18
C GLY A 76 -1.51 -1.61 -5.53
N GLU A 77 -2.63 -2.19 -5.96
CA GLU A 77 -3.29 -1.83 -7.23
C GLU A 77 -4.25 -0.67 -7.02
N LEU A 78 -4.13 0.38 -7.85
CA LEU A 78 -5.00 1.55 -7.76
C LEU A 78 -6.41 1.23 -8.26
N GLN A 79 -7.43 1.39 -7.41
CA GLN A 79 -8.81 1.04 -7.76
C GLN A 79 -9.57 2.18 -8.48
N ASN A 80 -9.18 3.43 -8.27
CA ASN A 80 -9.90 4.59 -8.80
C ASN A 80 -9.51 4.97 -10.24
N VAL A 81 -9.11 4.01 -11.09
CA VAL A 81 -8.61 4.32 -12.44
C VAL A 81 -9.62 5.11 -13.26
N TRP A 82 -10.91 4.74 -13.22
CA TRP A 82 -11.96 5.42 -14.00
C TRP A 82 -12.15 6.88 -13.62
N ILE A 83 -12.05 7.24 -12.33
CA ILE A 83 -12.17 8.64 -11.91
C ILE A 83 -11.01 9.46 -12.46
N LEU A 84 -9.80 8.88 -12.49
CA LEU A 84 -8.62 9.55 -13.04
C LEU A 84 -8.74 9.73 -14.55
N VAL A 85 -9.27 8.75 -15.28
CA VAL A 85 -9.54 8.88 -16.71
C VAL A 85 -10.50 10.03 -16.99
N VAL A 86 -11.60 10.13 -16.24
CA VAL A 86 -12.54 11.25 -16.38
C VAL A 86 -11.85 12.59 -16.09
N LEU A 87 -11.08 12.68 -15.00
CA LEU A 87 -10.33 13.91 -14.66
C LEU A 87 -9.30 14.29 -15.74
N ILE A 88 -8.65 13.32 -16.37
CA ILE A 88 -7.73 13.54 -17.49
C ILE A 88 -8.48 14.11 -18.70
N VAL A 89 -9.60 13.49 -19.10
CA VAL A 89 -10.41 13.96 -20.23
C VAL A 89 -10.91 15.37 -19.98
N LEU A 90 -11.42 15.66 -18.77
CA LEU A 90 -11.83 17.00 -18.38
C LEU A 90 -10.65 17.98 -18.39
N GLY A 91 -9.48 17.58 -17.89
CA GLY A 91 -8.26 18.40 -17.94
C GLY A 91 -7.89 18.79 -19.37
N ILE A 92 -7.98 17.84 -20.31
CA ILE A 92 -7.72 18.12 -21.73
C ILE A 92 -8.75 19.09 -22.30
N LEU A 93 -10.05 18.83 -22.08
CA LEU A 93 -11.14 19.62 -22.65
C LEU A 93 -11.21 21.05 -22.09
N PHE A 94 -11.04 21.22 -20.78
CA PHE A 94 -11.28 22.50 -20.10
C PHE A 94 -10.04 23.37 -19.92
N THR A 95 -8.84 22.78 -19.95
CA THR A 95 -7.59 23.51 -19.71
C THR A 95 -6.56 23.33 -20.82
N TYR A 96 -7.00 22.87 -21.99
CA TYR A 96 -6.14 22.58 -23.14
C TYR A 96 -4.96 21.65 -22.78
N GLY A 97 -5.18 20.73 -21.84
CA GLY A 97 -4.18 19.76 -21.39
C GLY A 97 -3.35 20.17 -20.17
N PHE A 98 -3.39 21.43 -19.71
CA PHE A 98 -2.60 21.84 -18.54
C PHE A 98 -3.01 21.10 -17.25
N GLY A 99 -4.31 20.85 -17.08
CA GLY A 99 -4.90 20.14 -15.96
C GLY A 99 -4.43 18.69 -15.84
N LEU A 100 -3.91 18.10 -16.92
CA LEU A 100 -3.29 16.76 -16.87
C LEU A 100 -2.12 16.73 -15.86
N ILE A 101 -1.31 17.79 -15.84
CA ILE A 101 -0.15 17.89 -14.92
C ILE A 101 -0.63 17.81 -13.48
N ILE A 102 -1.73 18.48 -13.14
CA ILE A 102 -2.30 18.49 -11.79
C ILE A 102 -2.77 17.08 -11.41
N VAL A 103 -3.47 16.37 -12.30
CA VAL A 103 -3.97 15.01 -12.04
C VAL A 103 -2.81 14.02 -11.85
N VAL A 104 -1.77 14.12 -12.68
CA VAL A 104 -0.58 13.26 -12.58
C VAL A 104 0.17 13.53 -11.27
N LEU A 105 0.43 14.80 -10.94
CA LEU A 105 1.09 15.18 -9.69
C LEU A 105 0.31 14.72 -8.46
N PHE A 106 -1.01 14.91 -8.46
CA PHE A 106 -1.88 14.45 -7.39
C PHE A 106 -1.76 12.94 -7.20
N THR A 107 -1.93 12.16 -8.27
CA THR A 107 -1.88 10.68 -8.22
C THR A 107 -0.49 10.20 -7.78
N PHE A 108 0.57 10.85 -8.24
CA PHE A 108 1.95 10.56 -7.82
C PHE A 108 2.17 10.81 -6.32
N LEU A 109 1.65 11.92 -5.78
CA LEU A 109 1.73 12.20 -4.35
C LEU A 109 0.94 11.19 -3.53
N GLN A 110 -0.24 10.76 -4.00
CA GLN A 110 -1.03 9.72 -3.34
C GLN A 110 -0.24 8.40 -3.26
N LYS A 111 0.37 7.96 -4.37
CA LYS A 111 1.27 6.79 -4.37
C LYS A 111 2.37 6.93 -3.32
N LYS A 112 3.08 8.07 -3.29
CA LYS A 112 4.18 8.31 -2.35
C LYS A 112 3.72 8.28 -0.89
N VAL A 113 2.56 8.87 -0.59
CA VAL A 113 1.97 8.85 0.76
C VAL A 113 1.59 7.43 1.17
N ALA A 114 0.98 6.66 0.29
CA ALA A 114 0.61 5.26 0.57
C ALA A 114 1.83 4.37 0.81
N THR A 115 2.86 4.47 -0.04
CA THR A 115 4.12 3.75 0.17
C THR A 115 4.73 4.09 1.52
N LYS A 116 4.87 5.40 1.83
CA LYS A 116 5.43 5.84 3.11
C LYS A 116 4.62 5.33 4.31
N TYR A 117 3.29 5.29 4.19
CA TYR A 117 2.42 4.78 5.25
C TYR A 117 2.65 3.29 5.51
N ILE A 118 2.75 2.47 4.46
CA ILE A 118 3.04 1.03 4.57
C ILE A 118 4.40 0.79 5.24
N GLU A 119 5.43 1.52 4.79
CA GLU A 119 6.79 1.41 5.33
C GLU A 119 6.84 1.83 6.80
N SER A 120 6.18 2.95 7.15
CA SER A 120 6.12 3.44 8.53
C SER A 120 5.37 2.46 9.44
N THR A 121 4.26 1.88 8.95
CA THR A 121 3.49 0.86 9.69
C THR A 121 4.35 -0.37 9.97
N PHE A 122 5.13 -0.82 8.98
CA PHE A 122 6.04 -1.94 9.15
C PHE A 122 7.18 -1.62 10.14
N GLU A 123 7.78 -0.44 10.05
CA GLU A 123 8.82 -0.01 11.00
C GLU A 123 8.32 0.12 12.44
N GLU A 124 7.09 0.61 12.63
CA GLU A 124 6.47 0.69 13.95
C GLU A 124 6.26 -0.70 14.55
N ILE A 125 5.72 -1.64 13.78
CA ILE A 125 5.54 -3.03 14.23
C ILE A 125 6.89 -3.66 14.59
N LYS A 126 7.93 -3.42 13.78
CA LYS A 126 9.29 -3.90 14.08
C LYS A 126 9.84 -3.33 15.39
N LYS A 127 9.61 -2.04 15.66
CA LYS A 127 10.02 -1.39 16.92
C LYS A 127 9.25 -1.92 18.11
N GLU A 128 7.97 -2.25 17.93
CA GLU A 128 7.09 -2.81 18.96
C GLU A 128 7.58 -4.20 19.39
N ILE A 129 7.87 -5.08 18.42
CA ILE A 129 8.35 -6.45 18.69
C ILE A 129 9.77 -6.49 19.25
N ASN A 130 10.64 -5.54 18.91
CA ASN A 130 12.01 -5.48 19.46
C ASN A 130 12.08 -4.84 20.86
N LYS A 131 10.98 -4.25 21.36
CA LYS A 131 10.90 -3.65 22.71
C LYS A 131 10.34 -4.61 23.76
N GLU A 132 9.64 -5.66 23.33
CA GLU A 132 9.28 -6.82 24.17
C GLU A 132 10.42 -7.82 24.27
#